data_AF-A0A345GZ68-F1
#
_entry.id   AF-A0A345GZ68-F1
#
_cell.length_a   1.000
_cell.length_b   1.000
_cell.length_c   1.000
_cell.angle_alpha   90.00
_cell.angle_beta   90.00
_cell.angle_gamma   90.00
#
_symmetry.space_group_name_H-M   'P 1'
#
loop_
_entity.id
_entity.type
_entity.pdbx_description
1 polymer ?
#
loop_
_entity_poly.entity_id
_entity_poly.type
_entity_poly.pdbx_seq_one_letter_code
_entity_poly.pdbx_strand_id
1 'polypeptide(L)'
;MNYHIFYAHIRNQITTELLKEPNRVYEIEQKISFQNSETIYTFCSEAAHIFYSIQNLLSLKSTGDISNSVQSYTNVIFTHLSKGEKLPTLDLILAAAEALSPLL
;
A
#
# COMPACT_ATOMS: atom_id res chain seq x y z
N MET A 1 -6.27 -20.90 10.13
CA MET A 1 -6.68 -19.48 10.10
C MET A 1 -6.54 -19.01 8.66
N ASN A 2 -7.60 -18.49 8.04
CA ASN A 2 -7.71 -18.40 6.58
C ASN A 2 -6.99 -17.15 6.04
N TYR A 3 -5.72 -17.30 5.66
CA TYR A 3 -4.78 -16.25 5.25
C TYR A 3 -5.26 -15.37 4.07
N HIS A 4 -6.23 -15.85 3.29
CA HIS A 4 -6.82 -15.13 2.16
C HIS A 4 -7.71 -13.94 2.57
N ILE A 5 -8.23 -13.90 3.80
CA ILE A 5 -9.15 -12.84 4.26
C ILE A 5 -8.40 -11.54 4.59
N PHE A 6 -7.18 -11.63 5.12
CA PHE A 6 -6.36 -10.46 5.48
C PHE A 6 -5.76 -9.77 4.25
N TYR A 7 -5.30 -10.55 3.28
CA TYR A 7 -4.78 -10.05 1.99
C TYR A 7 -5.84 -9.26 1.22
N ALA A 8 -7.09 -9.73 1.28
CA ALA A 8 -8.22 -9.04 0.70
C ALA A 8 -8.52 -7.71 1.40
N HIS A 9 -8.26 -7.57 2.71
CA HIS A 9 -8.66 -6.37 3.45
C HIS A 9 -7.77 -5.15 3.14
N ILE A 10 -6.45 -5.31 3.13
CA ILE A 10 -5.50 -4.22 2.82
C ILE A 10 -5.58 -3.85 1.33
N ARG A 11 -5.64 -4.86 0.45
CA ARG A 11 -5.88 -4.64 -0.99
C ARG A 11 -7.20 -3.89 -1.20
N ASN A 12 -8.29 -4.34 -0.57
CA ASN A 12 -9.58 -3.68 -0.73
C ASN A 12 -9.59 -2.27 -0.13
N GLN A 13 -8.90 -1.99 0.98
CA GLN A 13 -8.79 -0.62 1.49
C GLN A 13 -8.04 0.30 0.52
N ILE A 14 -6.89 -0.12 -0.01
CA ILE A 14 -6.13 0.67 -0.98
C ILE A 14 -6.95 0.87 -2.27
N THR A 15 -7.57 -0.21 -2.78
CA THR A 15 -8.47 -0.14 -3.93
C THR A 15 -9.68 0.76 -3.65
N THR A 16 -10.29 0.69 -2.47
CA THR A 16 -11.45 1.52 -2.10
C THR A 16 -11.06 3.00 -2.03
N GLU A 17 -9.93 3.35 -1.43
CA GLU A 17 -9.47 4.75 -1.40
C GLU A 17 -9.17 5.27 -2.82
N LEU A 18 -8.55 4.46 -3.69
CA LEU A 18 -8.32 4.82 -5.08
C LEU A 18 -9.64 4.96 -5.88
N LEU A 19 -10.63 4.10 -5.62
CA LEU A 19 -11.94 4.13 -6.27
C LEU A 19 -12.82 5.30 -5.80
N LYS A 20 -12.51 5.96 -4.67
CA LYS A 20 -13.20 7.20 -4.26
C LYS A 20 -12.87 8.37 -5.19
N GLU A 21 -11.74 8.31 -5.89
CA GLU A 21 -11.31 9.37 -6.82
C GLU A 21 -10.95 8.80 -8.21
N PRO A 22 -11.91 8.22 -8.94
CA PRO A 22 -11.65 7.45 -10.16
C PRO A 22 -11.04 8.29 -11.30
N ASN A 23 -11.33 9.60 -11.34
CA ASN A 23 -10.71 10.51 -12.31
C ASN A 23 -9.22 10.71 -12.05
N ARG A 24 -8.79 10.64 -10.78
CA ARG A 24 -7.37 10.74 -10.40
C ARG A 24 -6.61 9.48 -10.75
N VAL A 25 -7.25 8.30 -10.67
CA VAL A 25 -6.64 7.03 -11.09
C VAL A 25 -6.23 7.10 -12.56
N TYR A 26 -7.12 7.59 -13.42
CA TYR A 26 -6.84 7.77 -14.85
C TYR A 26 -5.70 8.77 -15.11
N GLU A 27 -5.68 9.89 -14.39
CA GLU A 27 -4.59 10.88 -14.49
C GLU A 27 -3.23 10.32 -14.04
N ILE A 28 -3.21 9.47 -13.01
CA ILE A 28 -1.98 8.84 -12.50
C ILE A 28 -1.45 7.82 -13.50
N GLU A 29 -2.32 6.97 -14.06
CA GLU A 29 -1.92 5.99 -15.08
C GLU A 29 -1.38 6.67 -16.36
N GLN A 30 -1.82 7.89 -16.67
CA GLN A 30 -1.24 8.68 -17.76
C GLN A 30 0.13 9.31 -17.42
N LYS A 31 0.35 9.68 -16.16
CA LYS A 31 1.60 10.34 -15.70
C LYS A 31 2.71 9.35 -15.38
N ILE A 32 2.37 8.11 -15.02
CA ILE A 32 3.32 7.08 -14.61
C ILE A 32 3.38 6.00 -15.68
N SER A 33 4.57 5.77 -16.24
CA SER A 33 4.81 4.66 -17.16
C SER A 33 4.98 3.35 -16.37
N PHE A 34 3.90 2.60 -16.19
CA PHE A 34 3.95 1.22 -15.71
C PHE A 34 4.47 0.29 -16.83
N GLN A 35 5.39 -0.63 -16.53
CA GLN A 35 5.98 -1.51 -17.55
C GLN A 35 5.09 -2.73 -17.79
N ASN A 36 5.01 -3.22 -19.03
CA ASN A 36 4.47 -4.54 -19.41
C ASN A 36 3.32 -5.07 -18.54
N SER A 37 2.07 -4.72 -18.86
CA SER A 37 0.84 -5.17 -18.18
C SER A 37 0.70 -4.79 -16.69
N GLU A 38 1.69 -4.11 -16.10
CA GLU A 38 1.52 -3.47 -14.80
C GLU A 38 0.47 -2.34 -14.89
N THR A 39 -0.37 -2.27 -13.87
CA THR A 39 -1.31 -1.16 -13.65
C THR A 39 -1.08 -0.59 -12.26
N ILE A 40 -1.70 0.55 -11.96
CA ILE A 40 -1.72 1.10 -10.60
C ILE A 40 -2.23 0.07 -9.58
N TYR A 41 -3.15 -0.81 -9.99
CA TYR A 41 -3.68 -1.89 -9.14
C TYR A 41 -2.65 -2.98 -8.86
N THR A 42 -1.84 -3.36 -9.85
CA THR A 42 -0.73 -4.31 -9.67
C THR A 42 0.28 -3.77 -8.66
N PHE A 43 0.67 -2.50 -8.83
CA PHE A 43 1.57 -1.80 -7.93
C PHE A 43 1.02 -1.73 -6.49
N CYS A 44 -0.25 -1.37 -6.33
CA CYS A 44 -0.90 -1.31 -5.03
C CYS A 44 -0.98 -2.69 -4.35
N SER A 45 -1.19 -3.75 -5.14
CA SER A 45 -1.17 -5.12 -4.63
C SER A 45 0.22 -5.52 -4.11
N GLU A 46 1.29 -5.11 -4.78
CA GLU A 46 2.66 -5.34 -4.33
C GLU A 46 2.99 -4.54 -3.06
N ALA A 47 2.59 -3.27 -3.00
CA ALA A 47 2.76 -2.44 -1.81
C ALA A 47 2.04 -3.03 -0.58
N ALA A 48 0.84 -3.58 -0.76
CA ALA A 48 0.11 -4.28 0.30
C ALA A 48 0.85 -5.54 0.79
N HIS A 49 1.43 -6.31 -0.14
CA HIS A 49 2.21 -7.51 0.19
C HIS A 49 3.45 -7.17 1.03
N ILE A 50 4.15 -6.07 0.70
CA ILE A 50 5.32 -5.60 1.45
C ILE A 50 4.94 -5.25 2.89
N PHE A 51 3.89 -4.45 3.10
CA PHE A 51 3.43 -4.07 4.43
C PHE A 51 3.12 -5.28 5.32
N TYR A 52 2.39 -6.25 4.77
CA TYR A 52 2.06 -7.50 5.48
C TYR A 52 3.31 -8.34 5.81
N SER A 53 4.25 -8.43 4.87
CA SER A 53 5.49 -9.18 5.06
C SER A 53 6.33 -8.61 6.21
N ILE A 54 6.45 -7.27 6.28
CA ILE A 54 7.16 -6.59 7.36
C ILE A 54 6.43 -6.77 8.69
N GLN A 55 5.11 -6.59 8.72
CA GLN A 55 4.30 -6.83 9.92
C GLN A 55 4.54 -8.23 10.50
N ASN A 56 4.58 -9.26 9.64
CA ASN A 56 4.83 -10.63 10.05
C ASN A 56 6.25 -10.87 10.55
N LEU A 57 7.27 -10.29 9.89
CA LEU A 57 8.66 -10.37 10.33
C LEU A 57 8.82 -9.79 11.74
N LEU A 58 8.12 -8.70 12.03
CA LEU A 58 8.10 -8.07 13.34
C LEU A 58 7.30 -8.87 14.39
N SER A 59 6.69 -10.00 14.01
CA SER A 59 5.88 -10.87 14.89
C SER A 59 4.78 -10.12 15.65
N LEU A 60 4.31 -8.99 15.10
CA LEU A 60 3.29 -8.16 15.72
C LEU A 60 1.94 -8.87 15.70
N LYS A 61 1.54 -9.46 16.84
CA LYS A 61 0.23 -10.09 17.04
C LYS A 61 -0.90 -9.05 17.14
N SER A 62 -1.16 -8.27 16.09
CA SER A 62 -2.33 -7.37 15.93
C SER A 62 -2.79 -6.55 17.16
N THR A 63 -1.91 -6.24 18.13
CA THR A 63 -2.32 -5.73 19.44
C THR A 63 -2.43 -4.21 19.51
N GLY A 64 -1.73 -3.49 18.62
CA GLY A 64 -1.89 -2.05 18.46
C GLY A 64 -2.87 -1.71 17.34
N ASP A 65 -3.41 -0.49 17.38
CA ASP A 65 -4.36 0.04 16.38
C ASP A 65 -3.68 0.19 15.01
N ILE A 66 -3.56 -0.94 14.31
CA ILE A 66 -2.90 -1.07 13.01
C ILE A 66 -3.60 -0.24 11.93
N SER A 67 -4.84 0.19 12.18
CA SER A 67 -5.61 1.07 11.30
C SER A 67 -4.84 2.37 11.01
N ASN A 68 -4.17 2.93 12.02
CA ASN A 68 -3.37 4.15 11.85
C ASN A 68 -2.12 3.90 11.01
N SER A 69 -1.43 2.78 11.21
CA SER A 69 -0.27 2.37 10.40
C SER A 69 -0.66 2.12 8.95
N VAL A 70 -1.79 1.44 8.72
CA VAL A 70 -2.34 1.22 7.38
C VAL A 70 -2.65 2.57 6.72
N GLN A 71 -3.38 3.45 7.41
CA GLN A 71 -3.72 4.78 6.87
C GLN A 71 -2.48 5.63 6.57
N SER A 72 -1.46 5.58 7.44
CA SER A 72 -0.20 6.30 7.23
C SER A 72 0.52 5.79 5.97
N TYR A 73 0.65 4.47 5.84
CA TYR A 73 1.29 3.85 4.68
C TYR A 73 0.54 4.11 3.37
N THR A 74 -0.79 4.02 3.38
CA THR A 74 -1.61 4.31 2.20
C THR A 74 -1.51 5.79 1.78
N ASN A 75 -1.49 6.72 2.74
CA ASN A 75 -1.33 8.15 2.46
C ASN A 75 0.02 8.47 1.81
N VAL A 76 1.10 7.83 2.24
CA VAL A 76 2.43 8.00 1.64
C VAL A 76 2.39 7.54 0.18
N ILE A 77 1.91 6.32 -0.08
CA ILE A 77 1.80 5.77 -1.44
C ILE A 77 0.95 6.70 -2.33
N PHE A 78 -0.21 7.11 -1.83
CA PHE A 78 -1.12 7.98 -2.58
C PHE A 78 -0.51 9.34 -2.90
N THR A 79 0.26 9.91 -1.98
CA THR A 79 0.94 11.20 -2.18
C THR A 79 1.95 11.13 -3.32
N HIS A 80 2.75 10.06 -3.39
CA HIS A 80 3.71 9.86 -4.48
C HIS A 80 3.01 9.61 -5.82
N LEU A 81 2.01 8.73 -5.83
CA LEU A 81 1.22 8.46 -7.03
C LEU A 81 0.57 9.74 -7.58
N SER A 82 0.01 10.58 -6.70
CA SER A 82 -0.61 11.86 -7.07
C SER A 82 0.36 12.87 -7.70
N LYS A 83 1.66 12.73 -7.44
CA LYS A 83 2.73 13.53 -8.06
C LYS A 83 3.24 12.94 -9.38
N GLY A 84 2.76 11.77 -9.77
CA GLY A 84 3.28 11.04 -10.93
C GLY A 84 4.58 10.29 -10.63
N GLU A 85 4.83 9.96 -9.37
CA GLU A 85 6.03 9.24 -8.95
C GLU A 85 5.70 7.77 -8.66
N LYS A 86 6.47 6.84 -9.25
CA LYS A 86 6.46 5.42 -8.86
C LYS A 86 7.50 5.24 -7.75
N LEU A 87 7.06 4.81 -6.56
CA LEU A 87 7.98 4.43 -5.49
C LEU A 87 8.70 3.12 -5.86
N PRO A 88 10.05 3.09 -5.86
CA PRO A 88 10.81 1.86 -5.89
C PRO A 88 10.45 0.91 -4.74
N THR A 89 10.67 -0.39 -4.93
CA THR A 89 10.40 -1.42 -3.92
C THR A 89 11.09 -1.14 -2.58
N LEU A 90 12.31 -0.61 -2.59
CA LEU A 90 13.04 -0.25 -1.35
C LEU A 90 12.31 0.85 -0.56
N ASP A 91 11.79 1.86 -1.24
CA ASP A 91 11.08 2.97 -0.59
C ASP A 91 9.72 2.52 -0.05
N LEU A 92 9.06 1.57 -0.73
CA LEU A 92 7.87 0.89 -0.20
C LEU A 92 8.17 0.11 1.08
N ILE A 93 9.32 -0.57 1.14
CA ILE A 93 9.77 -1.29 2.34
C ILE A 93 10.03 -0.31 3.49
N LEU A 94 10.74 0.79 3.24
CA LEU A 94 11.04 1.81 4.24
C LEU A 94 9.75 2.46 4.77
N ALA A 95 8.85 2.88 3.89
CA ALA A 95 7.58 3.49 4.27
C ALA A 95 6.71 2.54 5.10
N ALA A 96 6.70 1.24 4.77
CA ALA A 96 5.98 0.24 5.56
C ALA A 96 6.61 0.01 6.94
N ALA A 97 7.94 -0.01 7.04
CA ALA A 97 8.64 -0.13 8.32
C ALA A 97 8.40 1.10 9.22
N GLU A 98 8.45 2.32 8.66
CA GLU A 98 8.16 3.56 9.38
C GLU A 98 6.71 3.61 9.89
N ALA A 99 5.75 3.22 9.05
CA ALA A 99 4.34 3.18 9.44
C ALA A 99 4.07 2.19 10.59
N LEU A 100 4.86 1.11 10.68
CA LEU A 100 4.77 0.11 11.75
C LEU A 100 5.64 0.44 12.96
N SER A 101 6.57 1.41 12.86
CA SER A 101 7.48 1.80 13.96
C SER A 101 6.78 2.15 15.27
N PRO A 102 5.59 2.81 15.30
CA PRO A 102 4.89 3.09 16.56
C PRO A 102 4.35 1.84 17.28
N LEU A 103 4.38 0.67 16.64
CA LEU A 103 3.91 -0.60 17.17
C LEU A 103 5.04 -1.49 17.72
N LEU A 104 6.30 -1.06 17.56
CA LEU A 104 7.51 -1.72 18.05
C LEU A 104 7.91 -1.20 19.44
#